data_AF-A0A388SYT8-F1
#
_entry.id   AF-A0A388SYT8-F1
#
_cell.length_a   1.000
_cell.length_b   1.000
_cell.length_c   1.000
_cell.angle_alpha   90.00
_cell.angle_beta   90.00
_cell.angle_gamma   90.00
#
_symmetry.space_group_name_H-M   'P 1'
#
loop_
_entity.id
_entity.type
_entity.pdbx_description
1 polymer ?
#
loop_
_entity_poly.entity_id
_entity_poly.type
_entity_poly.pdbx_seq_one_letter_code
_entity_poly.pdbx_strand_id
1 'polypeptide(L)'
;MAAPLTPEQRETVLAAAREPGATRNGVARTTGVSRASVTRICQSAGLTFDRTTTEAAVEARTTDLRAARTTEAQHAITAAGEMLQGARQAYMDGEARDARDYATAYGKFIAAHIALQRHDAGDSGGLADVDRWLLLMTGGSQP
;
A
#
# COMPACT_ATOMS: atom_id res chain seq x y z
N MET A 1 30.49 16.03 4.15
CA MET A 1 30.01 15.29 5.33
C MET A 1 29.42 16.28 6.31
N ALA A 2 28.18 16.09 6.77
CA ALA A 2 27.60 16.98 7.77
C ALA A 2 28.37 16.86 9.09
N ALA A 3 28.53 17.99 9.79
CA ALA A 3 29.21 18.01 11.09
C ALA A 3 28.55 17.02 12.07
N PRO A 4 29.35 16.33 12.91
CA PRO A 4 28.80 15.47 13.96
C PRO A 4 27.88 16.28 14.89
N LEU A 5 26.72 15.70 15.25
CA LEU A 5 25.79 16.32 16.20
C LEU A 5 26.47 16.50 17.56
N THR A 6 26.33 17.70 18.15
CA THR A 6 26.90 18.00 19.46
C THR A 6 26.20 17.19 20.56
N PRO A 7 26.87 16.98 21.71
CA PRO A 7 26.23 16.36 22.87
C PRO A 7 24.94 17.09 23.30
N GLU A 8 24.90 18.42 23.26
CA GLU A 8 23.69 19.17 23.63
C GLU A 8 22.54 18.90 22.66
N GLN A 9 22.82 18.80 21.35
CA GLN A 9 21.80 18.47 20.36
C GLN A 9 21.24 17.06 20.56
N ARG A 10 22.08 16.10 20.97
CA ARG A 10 21.63 14.75 21.29
C ARG A 10 20.71 14.74 22.51
N GLU A 11 21.05 15.48 23.56
CA GLU A 11 20.22 15.56 24.75
C GLU A 11 18.87 16.22 24.45
N THR A 12 18.86 17.30 23.66
CA THR A 12 17.60 17.95 23.22
C THR A 12 16.71 16.99 22.42
N VAL A 13 17.28 16.14 21.56
CA VAL A 13 16.53 15.10 20.84
C VAL A 13 15.96 14.05 21.79
N LEU A 14 16.73 13.59 22.78
CA LEU A 14 16.28 12.59 23.74
C LEU A 14 15.20 13.13 24.67
N ALA A 15 15.34 14.37 25.14
CA ALA A 15 14.32 15.05 25.93
C ALA A 15 13.00 15.15 25.14
N ALA A 16 13.06 15.65 23.91
CA ALA A 16 11.88 15.76 23.05
C ALA A 16 11.26 14.40 22.68
N ALA A 17 12.05 13.32 22.61
CA ALA A 17 11.56 11.98 22.30
C ALA A 17 10.88 11.28 23.49
N ARG A 18 11.13 11.74 24.74
CA ARG A 18 10.50 11.19 25.96
C ARG A 18 9.14 11.82 26.27
N GLU A 19 8.81 12.93 25.61
CA GLU A 19 7.51 13.59 25.79
C GLU A 19 6.35 12.67 25.35
N PRO A 20 5.23 12.63 26.11
CA PRO A 20 4.06 11.85 25.73
C PRO A 20 3.55 12.23 24.32
N GLY A 21 3.34 11.23 23.46
CA GLY A 21 2.88 11.46 22.08
C GLY A 21 3.96 11.97 21.12
N ALA A 22 5.23 12.02 21.53
CA ALA A 22 6.33 12.36 20.65
C ALA A 22 6.41 11.41 19.46
N THR A 23 6.44 11.97 18.25
CA THR A 23 6.69 11.21 17.02
C THR A 23 8.08 11.54 16.48
N ARG A 24 8.75 10.57 15.83
CA ARG A 24 10.05 10.80 15.17
C ARG A 24 10.03 12.04 14.27
N ASN A 25 8.95 12.21 13.50
CA ASN A 25 8.81 13.36 12.60
C ASN A 25 8.60 14.67 13.38
N GLY A 26 7.83 14.64 14.48
CA GLY A 26 7.68 15.78 15.39
C GLY A 26 9.03 16.21 15.96
N VAL A 27 9.79 15.28 16.53
CA VAL A 27 11.12 15.54 17.10
C VAL A 27 12.09 16.09 16.06
N ALA A 28 12.12 15.53 14.86
CA ALA A 28 12.96 16.05 13.78
C ALA A 28 12.61 17.50 13.40
N ARG A 29 11.30 17.83 13.43
CA ARG A 29 10.80 19.16 13.07
C ARG A 29 11.10 20.19 14.17
N THR A 30 10.97 19.81 15.45
CA THR A 30 11.21 20.70 16.59
C THR A 30 12.70 20.92 16.86
N THR A 31 13.53 19.90 16.67
CA THR A 31 14.98 19.96 16.95
C THR A 31 15.82 20.37 15.74
N GLY A 32 15.25 20.38 14.54
CA GLY A 32 15.98 20.62 13.29
C GLY A 32 16.93 19.47 12.89
N VAL A 33 16.93 18.36 13.63
CA VAL A 33 17.76 17.19 13.35
C VAL A 33 17.09 16.29 12.32
N SER A 34 17.87 15.71 11.40
CA SER A 34 17.33 14.81 10.39
C SER A 34 16.66 13.58 11.01
N ARG A 35 15.56 13.11 10.41
CA ARG A 35 14.80 11.93 10.87
C ARG A 35 15.69 10.69 11.09
N ALA A 36 16.65 10.47 10.19
CA ALA A 36 17.58 9.35 10.30
C ALA A 36 18.53 9.47 11.51
N SER A 37 18.95 10.70 11.83
CA SER A 37 19.76 10.95 13.03
C SER A 37 18.94 10.84 14.30
N VAL A 38 17.69 11.33 14.32
CA VAL A 38 16.76 11.12 15.45
C VAL A 38 16.58 9.63 15.74
N THR A 39 16.32 8.81 14.71
CA THR A 39 16.21 7.35 14.86
C THR A 39 17.48 6.74 15.46
N ARG A 40 18.66 7.07 14.94
CA ARG A 40 19.93 6.55 15.48
C ARG A 40 20.17 6.94 16.93
N ILE A 41 19.88 8.19 17.29
CA ILE A 41 20.05 8.69 18.67
C ILE A 41 19.09 7.94 19.61
N CYS A 42 17.82 7.84 19.26
CA CYS A 42 16.83 7.16 20.09
C CYS A 42 17.16 5.67 20.24
N GLN A 43 17.53 4.98 19.16
CA GLN A 43 17.96 3.58 19.20
C GLN A 43 19.18 3.38 20.10
N SER A 44 20.19 4.26 20.01
CA SER A 44 21.37 4.18 20.88
C SER A 44 21.06 4.37 22.37
N ALA A 45 19.93 5.01 22.69
CA ALA A 45 19.43 5.21 24.03
C ALA A 45 18.33 4.21 24.45
N GLY A 46 18.04 3.20 23.62
CA GLY A 46 16.99 2.20 23.88
C GLY A 46 15.56 2.74 23.75
N LEU A 47 15.37 3.91 23.14
CA LEU A 47 14.04 4.51 22.92
C LEU A 47 13.48 4.09 21.57
N THR A 48 12.25 3.60 21.58
CA THR A 48 11.46 3.29 20.38
C THR A 48 10.22 4.18 20.34
N PHE A 49 9.90 4.70 19.15
CA PHE A 49 8.67 5.45 18.93
C PHE A 49 7.49 4.49 18.77
N ASP A 50 6.36 4.84 19.37
CA ASP A 50 5.10 4.19 19.09
C ASP A 50 4.72 4.42 17.61
N ARG A 51 4.48 3.32 16.91
CA ARG A 51 4.11 3.29 15.48
C ARG A 51 2.71 2.74 15.25
N THR A 52 1.98 2.36 16.31
CA THR A 52 0.64 1.74 16.22
C THR A 52 -0.33 2.58 15.40
N THR A 53 -0.41 3.90 15.65
CA THR A 53 -1.27 4.81 14.88
C THR A 53 -0.87 4.88 13.40
N THR A 54 0.43 4.80 13.10
CA THR A 54 0.91 4.82 11.70
C THR A 54 0.61 3.49 11.02
N GLU A 55 0.80 2.37 11.72
CA GLU A 55 0.49 1.03 11.22
C GLU A 55 -1.01 0.89 10.93
N ALA A 56 -1.87 1.29 11.87
CA ALA A 56 -3.32 1.30 11.67
C ALA A 56 -3.75 2.18 10.49
N ALA A 57 -3.13 3.36 10.32
CA ALA A 57 -3.41 4.23 9.19
C ALA A 57 -2.97 3.62 7.84
N VAL A 58 -1.82 2.92 7.82
CA VAL A 58 -1.32 2.21 6.63
C VAL A 58 -2.22 1.02 6.30
N GLU A 59 -2.66 0.26 7.29
CA GLU A 59 -3.56 -0.87 7.12
C GLU A 59 -4.93 -0.42 6.60
N ALA A 60 -5.51 0.63 7.20
CA ALA A 60 -6.75 1.23 6.71
C ALA A 60 -6.61 1.69 5.25
N ARG A 61 -5.51 2.39 4.93
CA ARG A 61 -5.25 2.83 3.55
C ARG A 61 -5.08 1.66 2.58
N THR A 62 -4.44 0.58 3.01
CA THR A 62 -4.26 -0.63 2.19
C THR A 62 -5.61 -1.28 1.89
N THR A 63 -6.49 -1.34 2.89
CA THR A 63 -7.86 -1.84 2.77
C THR A 63 -8.68 -0.99 1.80
N ASP A 64 -8.64 0.34 1.95
CA ASP A 64 -9.32 1.27 1.04
C ASP A 64 -8.86 1.11 -0.41
N LEU A 65 -7.54 0.96 -0.62
CA LEU A 65 -6.97 0.78 -1.96
C LEU A 65 -7.38 -0.56 -2.57
N ARG A 66 -7.48 -1.63 -1.78
CA ARG A 66 -7.98 -2.93 -2.23
C ARG A 66 -9.44 -2.85 -2.65
N ALA A 67 -10.27 -2.16 -1.86
CA ALA A 67 -11.67 -1.93 -2.20
C ALA A 67 -11.80 -1.13 -3.51
N ALA A 68 -11.02 -0.04 -3.66
CA ALA A 68 -11.02 0.78 -4.87
C ALA A 68 -10.60 -0.03 -6.12
N ARG A 69 -9.56 -0.88 -6.01
CA ARG A 69 -9.15 -1.75 -7.13
C ARG A 69 -10.21 -2.79 -7.48
N THR A 70 -10.91 -3.34 -6.50
CA THR A 70 -12.01 -4.28 -6.73
C THR A 70 -13.14 -3.61 -7.52
N THR A 71 -13.52 -2.39 -7.12
CA THR A 71 -14.50 -1.59 -7.85
C THR A 71 -14.05 -1.29 -9.28
N GLU A 72 -12.78 -0.90 -9.47
CA GLU A 72 -12.27 -0.61 -10.81
C GLU A 72 -12.20 -1.86 -11.70
N ALA A 73 -11.89 -3.02 -11.13
CA ALA A 73 -11.95 -4.29 -11.85
C ALA A 73 -13.39 -4.61 -12.30
N GLN A 74 -14.41 -4.29 -11.49
CA GLN A 74 -15.82 -4.44 -11.86
C GLN A 74 -16.25 -3.47 -12.98
N HIS A 75 -15.75 -2.23 -12.96
CA HIS A 75 -15.98 -1.29 -14.06
C HIS A 75 -15.34 -1.78 -15.35
N ALA A 76 -14.11 -2.28 -15.29
CA ALA A 76 -13.41 -2.79 -16.46
C ALA A 76 -14.13 -3.98 -17.11
N ILE A 77 -14.65 -4.94 -16.34
CA ILE A 77 -15.39 -6.07 -16.91
C ILE A 77 -16.74 -5.64 -17.51
N THR A 78 -17.41 -4.67 -16.89
CA THR A 78 -18.65 -4.08 -17.42
C THR A 78 -18.40 -3.39 -18.77
N ALA A 79 -17.40 -2.50 -18.81
CA ALA A 79 -17.00 -1.80 -20.04
C ALA A 79 -16.56 -2.78 -21.14
N ALA A 80 -15.84 -3.85 -20.78
CA ALA A 80 -15.52 -4.91 -21.74
C ALA A 80 -16.79 -5.53 -22.34
N GLY A 81 -17.80 -5.85 -21.51
CA GLY A 81 -19.08 -6.35 -22.00
C GLY A 81 -19.76 -5.43 -23.01
N GLU A 82 -19.73 -4.12 -22.77
CA GLU A 82 -20.28 -3.11 -23.69
C GLU A 82 -19.49 -3.06 -25.01
N MET A 83 -18.16 -3.08 -24.96
CA MET A 83 -17.32 -3.09 -26.17
C MET A 83 -17.55 -4.37 -26.99
N LEU A 84 -17.74 -5.52 -26.35
CA LEU A 84 -18.06 -6.77 -27.06
C LEU A 84 -19.42 -6.68 -27.77
N GLN A 85 -20.42 -6.06 -27.15
CA GLN A 85 -21.72 -5.83 -27.77
C GLN A 85 -21.60 -4.86 -28.96
N GLY A 86 -20.89 -3.75 -28.81
CA GLY A 86 -20.61 -2.81 -29.90
C GLY A 86 -19.88 -3.46 -31.08
N ALA A 87 -18.87 -4.28 -30.81
CA ALA A 87 -18.14 -5.02 -31.84
C ALA A 87 -19.05 -5.96 -32.64
N ARG A 88 -19.97 -6.66 -31.95
CA ARG A 88 -20.96 -7.55 -32.59
C ARG A 88 -21.92 -6.75 -33.47
N GLN A 89 -22.44 -5.63 -32.97
CA GLN A 89 -23.38 -4.81 -33.71
C GLN A 89 -22.73 -4.24 -34.99
N ALA A 90 -21.57 -3.61 -34.88
CA ALA A 90 -20.83 -3.07 -36.01
C ALA A 90 -20.47 -4.14 -37.06
N TYR A 91 -20.17 -5.37 -36.63
CA TYR A 91 -19.95 -6.48 -37.55
C TYR A 91 -21.21 -6.83 -38.35
N MET A 92 -22.37 -6.88 -37.69
CA MET A 92 -23.66 -7.17 -38.35
C MET A 92 -24.06 -6.04 -39.31
N ASP A 93 -23.71 -4.80 -38.99
CA ASP A 93 -23.98 -3.62 -39.82
C ASP A 93 -22.98 -3.46 -40.97
N GLY A 94 -21.95 -4.32 -41.06
CA GLY A 94 -20.92 -4.29 -42.11
C GLY A 94 -19.83 -3.23 -41.89
N GLU A 95 -19.78 -2.61 -40.71
CA GLU A 95 -18.83 -1.57 -40.32
C GLU A 95 -17.53 -2.17 -39.79
N ALA A 96 -16.72 -2.71 -40.70
CA ALA A 96 -15.51 -3.48 -40.34
C ALA A 96 -14.47 -2.70 -39.51
N ARG A 97 -14.41 -1.36 -39.66
CA ARG A 97 -13.49 -0.51 -38.87
C ARG A 97 -13.97 -0.44 -37.42
N ASP A 98 -15.21 -0.07 -37.20
CA ASP A 98 -15.80 0.12 -35.88
C ASP A 98 -15.82 -1.20 -35.11
N ALA A 99 -16.14 -2.31 -35.79
CA ALA A 99 -16.03 -3.66 -35.21
C ALA A 99 -14.62 -3.98 -34.67
N ARG A 100 -13.58 -3.58 -35.40
CA ARG A 100 -12.19 -3.76 -34.98
C ARG A 100 -11.83 -2.85 -33.80
N ASP A 101 -12.28 -1.60 -33.81
CA ASP A 101 -11.97 -0.64 -32.76
C ASP A 101 -12.63 -1.06 -31.44
N TYR A 102 -13.89 -1.49 -31.48
CA TYR A 102 -14.57 -2.07 -30.32
C TYR A 102 -13.90 -3.36 -29.82
N ALA A 103 -13.53 -4.28 -30.71
CA ALA A 103 -12.83 -5.51 -30.32
C ALA A 103 -11.45 -5.22 -29.67
N THR A 104 -10.76 -4.19 -30.16
CA THR A 104 -9.49 -3.73 -29.58
C THR A 104 -9.71 -3.14 -28.19
N ALA A 105 -10.75 -2.31 -28.02
CA ALA A 105 -11.11 -1.74 -26.71
C ALA A 105 -11.51 -2.83 -25.70
N TYR A 106 -12.30 -3.82 -26.13
CA TYR A 106 -12.64 -5.01 -25.34
C TYR A 106 -11.39 -5.69 -24.77
N GLY A 107 -10.40 -5.97 -25.63
CA GLY A 107 -9.14 -6.60 -25.21
C GLY A 107 -8.39 -5.79 -24.14
N LYS A 108 -8.39 -4.46 -24.25
CA LYS A 108 -7.75 -3.57 -23.26
C LYS A 108 -8.45 -3.63 -21.90
N PHE A 109 -9.77 -3.59 -21.86
CA PHE A 109 -10.52 -3.65 -20.60
C PHE A 109 -10.40 -5.01 -19.91
N ILE A 110 -10.43 -6.12 -20.66
CA ILE A 110 -10.16 -7.45 -20.10
C ILE A 110 -8.74 -7.53 -19.54
N ALA A 111 -7.74 -7.01 -20.24
CA ALA A 111 -6.37 -6.99 -19.75
C ALA A 111 -6.25 -6.19 -18.44
N ALA A 112 -6.92 -5.04 -18.34
CA ALA A 112 -6.96 -4.22 -17.12
C ALA A 112 -7.61 -4.96 -15.95
N HIS A 113 -8.77 -5.61 -16.19
CA HIS A 113 -9.45 -6.43 -15.18
C HIS A 113 -8.53 -7.54 -14.62
N ILE A 114 -7.88 -8.30 -15.51
CA ILE A 114 -6.96 -9.38 -15.13
C ILE A 114 -5.77 -8.83 -14.33
N ALA A 115 -5.21 -7.68 -14.74
CA ALA A 115 -4.08 -7.07 -14.05
C ALA A 115 -4.44 -6.66 -12.61
N LEU A 116 -5.61 -6.05 -12.42
CA LEU A 116 -6.10 -5.66 -11.09
C LEU A 116 -6.37 -6.88 -10.20
N GLN A 117 -7.02 -7.91 -10.74
CA GLN A 117 -7.25 -9.16 -9.99
C GLN A 117 -5.96 -9.86 -9.58
N ARG A 118 -4.95 -9.89 -10.47
CA ARG A 118 -3.64 -10.49 -10.15
C ARG A 118 -2.91 -9.73 -9.04
N HIS A 119 -2.99 -8.41 -9.04
CA HIS A 119 -2.39 -7.58 -8.00
C HIS A 119 -2.98 -7.92 -6.62
N ASP A 120 -4.29 -8.13 -6.54
CA ASP A 120 -4.94 -8.46 -5.26
C ASP A 120 -4.80 -9.95 -4.87
N ALA A 121 -4.65 -10.86 -5.84
CA ALA A 121 -4.37 -12.28 -5.59
C ALA A 121 -2.97 -12.52 -4.97
N GLY A 122 -1.98 -11.70 -5.32
CA GLY A 122 -0.64 -11.76 -4.71
C GLY A 122 -0.60 -11.26 -3.25
N ASP A 123 -1.60 -10.46 -2.87
CA ASP A 123 -1.67 -9.73 -1.60
C ASP A 123 -2.49 -10.47 -0.53
N SER A 124 -3.07 -11.62 -0.87
CA SER A 124 -4.07 -12.32 -0.06
C SER A 124 -3.63 -13.66 0.55
N GLY A 125 -2.44 -14.21 0.23
CA GLY A 125 -2.06 -15.55 0.72
C GLY A 125 -0.65 -15.70 1.29
N GLY A 126 0.36 -14.99 0.74
CA GLY A 126 1.75 -15.37 0.99
C GLY A 126 2.22 -15.29 2.45
N LEU A 127 1.82 -14.26 3.20
CA LEU A 127 2.25 -14.08 4.59
C LEU A 127 1.24 -14.63 5.59
N ALA A 128 -0.06 -14.45 5.35
CA ALA A 128 -1.11 -14.95 6.24
C ALA A 128 -1.19 -16.49 6.25
N ASP A 129 -0.96 -17.16 5.12
CA ASP A 129 -0.92 -18.63 5.06
C ASP A 129 0.38 -19.19 5.67
N VAL A 130 1.49 -18.46 5.54
CA VAL A 130 2.76 -18.82 6.19
C VAL A 130 2.66 -18.62 7.71
N ASP A 131 2.09 -17.51 8.19
CA ASP A 131 1.86 -17.29 9.62
C ASP A 131 0.89 -18.32 10.19
N ARG A 132 -0.17 -18.67 9.45
CA ARG A 132 -1.10 -19.75 9.81
C ARG A 132 -0.41 -21.11 9.86
N TRP A 133 0.45 -21.41 8.88
CA TRP A 133 1.25 -22.64 8.86
C TRP A 133 2.25 -22.67 10.03
N LEU A 134 2.92 -21.57 10.33
CA LEU A 134 3.84 -21.44 11.47
C LEU A 134 3.12 -21.61 12.81
N LEU A 135 1.92 -21.04 12.96
CA LEU A 135 1.08 -21.21 14.15
C LEU A 135 0.65 -22.67 14.34
N LEU A 136 0.24 -23.34 13.26
CA LEU A 136 -0.12 -24.77 13.28
C LEU A 136 1.08 -25.66 13.62
N MET A 137 2.28 -25.31 13.16
CA MET A 137 3.50 -26.07 13.41
C MET A 137 4.10 -25.85 14.81
N THR A 138 3.84 -24.70 15.43
CA THR A 138 4.39 -24.32 16.75
C THR A 138 3.40 -24.48 17.89
N GLY A 139 2.14 -24.84 17.59
CA GLY A 139 1.11 -25.09 18.59
C GLY A 139 0.59 -23.83 19.30
N GLY A 140 0.77 -22.66 18.71
CA GLY A 140 0.30 -21.40 19.27
C GLY A 140 -1.22 -21.25 19.13
N SER A 141 -1.94 -21.19 20.25
CA SER A 141 -3.35 -20.74 20.29
C SER A 141 -3.43 -19.21 20.26
N GLN A 142 -4.36 -18.64 19.46
CA GLN A 142 -4.60 -17.19 19.44
C GLN A 142 -4.99 -16.64 20.83
N PRO A 143 -4.60 -15.40 21.19
CA PRO A 143 -5.22 -14.68 22.28
C PRO A 143 -6.67 -14.30 21.97
#